data_AF-T0CAE0-F1
#
_entry.id   AF-T0CAE0-F1
#
_cell.length_a   1.000
_cell.length_b   1.000
_cell.length_c   1.000
_cell.angle_alpha   90.00
_cell.angle_beta   90.00
_cell.angle_gamma   90.00
#
_symmetry.space_group_name_H-M   'P 1'
#
loop_
_entity.id
_entity.type
_entity.pdbx_description
1 polymer ?
#
loop_
_entity_poly.entity_id
_entity_poly.type
_entity_poly.pdbx_seq_one_letter_code
_entity_poly.pdbx_strand_id
1 'polypeptide(L)'
;MKFILVALMTLSASASIINSTFEARHNDKIIDAIINNCNVMKDLTLVSTKKVKVVIDQGIVDYKFISTFTGKQRYDQNMFDHYEITIESWLYDGYDQETKKANWYNVESVKCEMTAEMQ
;
A
#
# COMPACT_ATOMS: atom_id res chain seq x y z
N MET A 1 -35.17 -24.06 23.77
CA MET A 1 -34.79 -22.83 23.04
C MET A 1 -33.37 -23.02 22.52
N LYS A 2 -33.18 -23.25 21.22
CA LYS A 2 -31.85 -23.38 20.60
C LYS A 2 -31.33 -21.99 20.27
N PHE A 3 -30.29 -21.52 20.96
CA PHE A 3 -29.54 -20.34 20.57
C PHE A 3 -28.59 -20.74 19.42
N ILE A 4 -28.91 -20.30 18.21
CA ILE A 4 -27.97 -20.37 17.08
C ILE A 4 -27.10 -19.13 17.17
N LEU A 5 -25.88 -19.30 17.69
CA LEU A 5 -24.84 -18.28 17.67
C LEU A 5 -24.29 -18.21 16.24
N VAL A 6 -24.76 -17.24 15.45
CA VAL A 6 -24.20 -16.98 14.13
C VAL A 6 -22.88 -16.23 14.35
N ALA A 7 -21.76 -16.94 14.18
CA ALA A 7 -20.45 -16.32 14.14
C ALA A 7 -20.37 -15.43 12.89
N LEU A 8 -20.45 -14.11 13.11
CA LEU A 8 -20.27 -13.11 12.07
C LEU A 8 -18.80 -13.15 11.65
N MET A 9 -18.49 -13.89 10.59
CA MET A 9 -17.16 -13.88 9.98
C MET A 9 -16.93 -12.48 9.40
N THR A 10 -16.21 -11.64 10.14
CA THR A 10 -15.75 -10.34 9.65
C THR A 10 -14.67 -10.57 8.61
N LEU A 11 -15.09 -10.72 7.35
CA LEU A 11 -14.19 -10.64 6.21
C LEU A 11 -13.71 -9.19 6.14
N SER A 12 -12.52 -8.92 6.68
CA SER A 12 -11.84 -7.65 6.49
C SER A 12 -11.52 -7.53 5.01
N ALA A 13 -12.33 -6.78 4.26
CA ALA A 13 -12.03 -6.44 2.89
C ALA A 13 -10.82 -5.50 2.91
N SER A 14 -9.61 -6.05 2.73
CA SER A 14 -8.43 -5.24 2.47
C SER A 14 -8.69 -4.47 1.17
N ALA A 15 -8.69 -3.14 1.23
CA ALA A 15 -8.76 -2.30 0.04
C ALA A 15 -7.64 -2.77 -0.91
N SER A 16 -7.96 -3.17 -2.13
CA SER A 16 -6.93 -3.64 -3.07
C SER A 16 -6.38 -2.47 -3.88
N ILE A 17 -5.08 -2.48 -4.13
CA ILE A 17 -4.45 -1.54 -5.07
C ILE A 17 -4.71 -2.07 -6.49
N ILE A 18 -5.39 -1.28 -7.30
CA ILE A 18 -5.67 -1.60 -8.70
C ILE A 18 -4.34 -1.67 -9.47
N ASN A 19 -4.18 -2.68 -10.31
CA ASN A 19 -2.98 -2.96 -11.12
C ASN A 19 -1.68 -3.23 -10.34
N SER A 20 -1.73 -3.47 -9.03
CA SER A 20 -0.54 -3.85 -8.26
C SER A 20 -0.15 -5.31 -8.50
N THR A 21 1.13 -5.54 -8.81
CA THR A 21 1.74 -6.89 -8.85
C THR A 21 2.55 -7.20 -7.59
N PHE A 22 2.45 -6.37 -6.55
CA PHE A 22 3.18 -6.60 -5.30
C PHE A 22 2.59 -7.75 -4.50
N GLU A 23 3.40 -8.29 -3.59
CA GLU A 23 2.91 -9.23 -2.59
C GLU A 23 1.85 -8.57 -1.71
N ALA A 24 0.86 -9.34 -1.23
CA ALA A 24 -0.22 -8.82 -0.38
C ALA A 24 0.31 -8.04 0.84
N ARG A 25 1.32 -8.57 1.55
CA ARG A 25 1.93 -7.88 2.70
C ARG A 25 2.54 -6.53 2.34
N HIS A 26 3.08 -6.40 1.13
CA HIS A 26 3.64 -5.13 0.66
C HIS A 26 2.52 -4.14 0.36
N ASN A 27 1.45 -4.58 -0.32
CA ASN A 27 0.26 -3.77 -0.54
C ASN A 27 -0.33 -3.29 0.79
N ASP A 28 -0.46 -4.16 1.80
CA ASP A 28 -0.99 -3.78 3.11
C ASP A 28 -0.15 -2.67 3.75
N LYS A 29 1.18 -2.80 3.79
CA LYS A 29 2.07 -1.75 4.32
C LYS A 29 1.98 -0.45 3.52
N ILE A 30 1.80 -0.51 2.20
CA ILE A 30 1.60 0.66 1.35
C ILE A 30 0.28 1.35 1.69
N ILE A 31 -0.82 0.59 1.77
CA ILE A 31 -2.15 1.13 2.08
C ILE A 31 -2.16 1.78 3.46
N ASP A 32 -1.61 1.11 4.46
CA ASP A 32 -1.47 1.66 5.82
C ASP A 32 -0.69 2.98 5.79
N ALA A 33 0.42 3.02 5.07
CA ALA A 33 1.22 4.23 4.94
C ALA A 33 0.48 5.36 4.22
N ILE A 34 -0.29 5.07 3.16
CA ILE A 34 -1.13 6.05 2.48
C ILE A 34 -2.21 6.59 3.40
N ILE A 35 -2.93 5.71 4.11
CA ILE A 35 -3.99 6.12 5.03
C ILE A 35 -3.42 7.05 6.11
N ASN A 36 -2.27 6.68 6.68
CA ASN A 36 -1.64 7.44 7.76
C ASN A 36 -1.07 8.80 7.32
N ASN A 37 -0.61 8.93 6.07
CA ASN A 37 0.02 10.17 5.59
C ASN A 37 -0.91 11.04 4.76
N CYS A 38 -1.90 10.44 4.11
CA CYS A 38 -2.69 11.08 3.07
C CYS A 38 -4.18 10.88 3.22
N ASN A 39 -4.65 10.14 4.25
CA ASN A 39 -6.04 9.74 4.47
C ASN A 39 -6.53 8.67 3.46
N VAL A 40 -7.73 8.14 3.68
CA VAL A 40 -8.30 7.04 2.91
C VAL A 40 -8.51 7.45 1.45
N MET A 41 -7.92 6.68 0.54
CA MET A 41 -8.05 6.87 -0.90
C MET A 41 -9.10 5.94 -1.51
N LYS A 42 -9.86 6.44 -2.48
CA LYS A 42 -10.68 5.63 -3.39
C LYS A 42 -9.93 5.39 -4.69
N ASP A 43 -10.23 4.27 -5.34
CA ASP A 43 -9.70 3.87 -6.65
C ASP A 43 -8.17 3.94 -6.73
N LEU A 44 -7.50 3.56 -5.63
CA LEU A 44 -6.05 3.58 -5.52
C LEU A 44 -5.44 2.65 -6.58
N THR A 45 -4.75 3.23 -7.55
CA THR A 45 -4.23 2.54 -8.73
C THR A 45 -2.73 2.71 -8.81
N LEU A 46 -1.98 1.62 -8.96
CA LEU A 46 -0.55 1.67 -9.25
C LEU A 46 -0.34 2.10 -10.71
N VAL A 47 0.32 3.24 -10.91
CA VAL A 47 0.63 3.79 -12.23
C VAL A 47 1.99 3.32 -12.72
N SER A 48 3.00 3.38 -11.85
CA SER A 48 4.35 2.96 -12.20
C SER A 48 5.11 2.47 -10.98
N THR A 49 6.09 1.59 -11.20
CA THR A 49 7.03 1.19 -10.17
C THR A 49 8.41 0.93 -10.75
N LYS A 50 9.43 1.35 -10.02
CA LYS A 50 10.83 1.03 -10.29
C LYS A 50 11.38 0.20 -9.13
N LYS A 51 11.78 -1.04 -9.43
CA LYS A 51 12.47 -1.93 -8.49
C LYS A 51 13.98 -1.85 -8.69
N VAL A 52 14.71 -1.52 -7.62
CA VAL A 52 16.16 -1.39 -7.61
C VAL A 52 16.75 -2.42 -6.65
N LYS A 53 17.68 -3.24 -7.13
CA LYS A 53 18.42 -4.21 -6.31
C LYS A 53 19.53 -3.48 -5.54
N VAL A 54 19.61 -3.71 -4.23
CA VAL A 54 20.65 -3.17 -3.36
C VAL A 54 21.36 -4.35 -2.70
N VAL A 55 22.65 -4.51 -3.00
CA VAL A 55 23.47 -5.58 -2.43
C VAL A 55 24.13 -5.04 -1.17
N ILE A 56 23.84 -5.66 -0.03
CA ILE A 56 24.38 -5.23 1.28
C ILE A 56 25.69 -5.97 1.57
N ASP A 57 25.67 -7.30 1.43
CA ASP A 57 26.82 -8.19 1.62
C ASP A 57 26.66 -9.46 0.75
N GLN A 58 27.62 -10.38 0.81
CA GLN A 58 27.61 -11.66 0.11
C GLN A 58 26.41 -12.52 0.53
N GLY A 59 25.34 -12.42 -0.26
CA GLY A 59 24.12 -13.22 -0.09
C GLY A 59 22.92 -12.44 0.45
N ILE A 60 23.09 -11.21 0.94
CA ILE A 60 21.99 -10.35 1.42
C ILE A 60 21.65 -9.31 0.35
N VAL A 61 20.43 -9.38 -0.15
CA VAL A 61 19.94 -8.48 -1.20
C VAL A 61 18.61 -7.88 -0.82
N ASP A 62 18.61 -6.57 -0.64
CA ASP A 62 17.39 -5.79 -0.46
C ASP A 62 16.89 -5.24 -1.80
N TYR A 63 15.62 -4.86 -1.84
CA TYR A 63 15.04 -4.18 -2.99
C TYR A 63 14.33 -2.90 -2.58
N LYS A 64 14.73 -1.78 -3.19
CA LYS A 64 14.00 -0.52 -3.11
C LYS A 64 12.96 -0.44 -4.22
N PHE A 65 11.75 -0.02 -3.88
CA PHE A 65 10.65 0.24 -4.81
C PHE A 65 10.31 1.72 -4.75
N ILE A 66 10.35 2.40 -5.90
CA ILE A 66 9.84 3.76 -6.06
C ILE A 66 8.59 3.64 -6.92
N SER A 67 7.43 3.88 -6.31
CA SER A 67 6.13 3.61 -6.93
C SER A 67 5.27 4.85 -6.95
N THR A 68 4.58 5.07 -8.06
CA THR A 68 3.61 6.16 -8.22
C THR A 68 2.22 5.57 -8.31
N PHE A 69 1.30 6.11 -7.53
CA PHE A 69 -0.11 5.73 -7.50
C PHE A 69 -0.97 6.95 -7.81
N THR A 70 -2.17 6.69 -8.30
CA THR A 70 -3.24 7.68 -8.33
C THR A 70 -4.37 7.23 -7.41
N GLY A 71 -4.98 8.18 -6.71
CA GLY A 71 -6.17 7.94 -5.92
C GLY A 71 -7.07 9.16 -5.92
N LYS A 72 -8.27 9.03 -5.38
CA LYS A 72 -9.17 10.17 -5.20
C LYS A 72 -9.82 10.19 -3.83
N GLN A 73 -10.05 11.39 -3.32
CA GLN A 73 -10.74 11.61 -2.06
C GLN A 73 -12.01 12.39 -2.30
N ARG A 74 -13.04 12.13 -1.49
CA ARG A 74 -14.31 12.84 -1.62
C ARG A 74 -14.19 14.17 -0.89
N TYR A 75 -14.34 15.26 -1.62
CA TYR A 75 -14.37 16.62 -1.06
C TYR A 75 -15.81 17.03 -0.71
N ASP A 76 -16.77 16.83 -1.63
CA ASP A 76 -18.19 17.18 -1.45
C ASP A 76 -19.12 16.15 -2.14
N GLN A 77 -20.42 16.42 -2.25
CA GLN A 77 -21.37 15.63 -3.02
C GLN A 77 -20.95 15.62 -4.50
N ASN A 78 -20.51 14.45 -4.97
CA ASN A 78 -20.07 14.17 -6.33
C ASN A 78 -18.81 14.91 -6.81
N MET A 79 -18.06 15.59 -5.93
CA MET A 79 -16.76 16.18 -6.23
C MET A 79 -15.63 15.38 -5.58
N PHE A 80 -14.58 15.09 -6.36
CA PHE A 80 -13.44 14.31 -5.92
C PHE A 80 -12.13 15.06 -6.19
N ASP A 81 -11.30 15.18 -5.16
CA ASP A 81 -9.92 15.62 -5.33
C ASP A 81 -9.09 14.44 -5.81
N HIS A 82 -8.32 14.64 -6.87
CA HIS A 82 -7.42 13.64 -7.41
C HIS A 82 -6.01 13.84 -6.83
N TYR A 83 -5.34 12.73 -6.57
CA TYR A 83 -4.01 12.71 -5.97
C TYR A 83 -3.06 11.85 -6.79
N GLU A 84 -1.84 12.35 -6.97
CA GLU A 84 -0.67 11.55 -7.29
C GLU A 84 0.08 11.27 -5.98
N ILE A 85 0.44 10.00 -5.77
CA ILE A 85 1.03 9.51 -4.53
C ILE A 85 2.32 8.81 -4.90
N THR A 86 3.46 9.35 -4.47
CA THR A 86 4.77 8.72 -4.64
C THR A 86 5.18 8.03 -3.34
N ILE A 87 5.59 6.77 -3.42
CA ILE A 87 6.00 5.97 -2.28
C ILE A 87 7.35 5.34 -2.54
N GLU A 88 8.25 5.52 -1.58
CA GLU A 88 9.48 4.73 -1.49
C GLU A 88 9.30 3.65 -0.43
N SER A 89 9.52 2.40 -0.82
CA SER A 89 9.40 1.25 0.08
C SER A 89 10.51 0.24 -0.18
N TRP A 90 10.73 -0.63 0.80
CA TRP A 90 11.81 -1.59 0.82
C TRP A 90 11.27 -3.00 1.08
N LEU A 91 11.87 -3.96 0.40
CA LEU A 91 11.86 -5.37 0.75
C LEU A 91 13.23 -5.71 1.30
N TYR A 92 13.29 -6.09 2.56
CA TYR A 92 14.52 -6.51 3.22
C TYR A 92 14.63 -8.02 3.25
N ASP A 93 15.81 -8.53 2.91
CA ASP A 93 16.16 -9.94 3.04
C ASP A 93 16.51 -10.25 4.50
N GLY A 94 15.51 -10.72 5.24
CA GLY A 94 15.61 -10.94 6.67
C GLY A 94 14.36 -11.57 7.27
N TYR A 95 14.37 -11.84 8.58
CA TYR A 95 13.23 -12.45 9.25
C TYR A 95 12.33 -11.40 9.91
N ASP A 96 11.06 -11.36 9.53
CA ASP A 96 10.05 -10.53 10.17
C ASP A 96 9.64 -11.12 11.52
N GLN A 97 10.04 -10.48 12.61
CA GLN A 97 9.71 -10.94 13.96
C GLN A 97 8.23 -10.80 14.30
N GLU A 98 7.50 -9.89 13.65
CA GLU A 98 6.08 -9.68 13.88
C GLU A 98 5.27 -10.77 13.16
N THR A 99 5.50 -10.93 11.86
CA THR A 99 4.71 -11.86 11.03
C THR A 99 5.26 -13.29 11.02
N LYS A 100 6.44 -13.52 11.61
CA LYS A 100 7.14 -14.80 11.65
C LYS A 100 7.46 -15.37 10.26
N LYS A 101 7.58 -14.50 9.26
CA LYS A 101 7.81 -14.86 7.85
C LYS A 101 9.19 -14.42 7.38
N ALA A 102 9.65 -15.04 6.30
CA ALA A 102 10.80 -14.57 5.55
C ALA A 102 10.45 -13.26 4.81
N ASN A 103 11.44 -12.39 4.80
CA ASN A 103 11.42 -11.02 4.32
C ASN A 103 10.41 -10.12 5.03
N TRP A 104 10.75 -8.84 5.12
CA TRP A 104 9.86 -7.83 5.68
C TRP A 104 9.83 -6.59 4.78
N TYR A 105 8.69 -5.90 4.82
CA TYR A 105 8.46 -4.70 4.03
C TYR A 105 8.44 -3.47 4.93
N ASN A 106 9.02 -2.39 4.43
CA ASN A 106 8.98 -1.08 5.06
C ASN A 106 8.57 -0.02 4.05
N VAL A 107 7.81 0.97 4.49
CA VAL A 107 7.60 2.19 3.70
C VAL A 107 8.51 3.27 4.28
N GLU A 108 9.45 3.75 3.46
CA GLU A 108 10.44 4.76 3.85
C GLU A 108 9.86 6.17 3.73
N SER A 109 9.10 6.44 2.67
CA SER A 109 8.47 7.75 2.49
C SER A 109 7.17 7.66 1.69
N VAL A 110 6.28 8.62 1.96
CA VAL A 110 5.04 8.85 1.23
C VAL A 110 4.94 10.33 0.92
N LYS A 111 4.68 10.67 -0.34
CA LYS A 111 4.42 12.04 -0.80
C LYS A 111 3.09 12.05 -1.53
N CYS A 112 2.19 12.94 -1.13
CA CYS A 112 0.86 13.06 -1.70
C CYS A 112 0.63 14.46 -2.23
N GLU A 113 0.34 14.54 -3.53
CA GLU A 113 0.18 15.79 -4.25
C GLU A 113 -1.19 15.78 -4.91
N MET A 114 -2.02 16.76 -4.55
CA MET A 114 -3.29 16.97 -5.22
C MET A 114 -3.01 17.40 -6.66
N THR A 115 -3.56 16.68 -7.62
CA THR A 115 -3.49 17.04 -9.04
C THR A 115 -4.70 17.90 -9.39
N ALA A 116 -4.48 19.03 -10.05
CA ALA A 116 -5.59 19.81 -10.60
C ALA A 116 -6.38 18.92 -11.56
N GLU A 117 -7.71 18.98 -11.50
CA GLU A 117 -8.60 18.20 -12.36
C GLU A 117 -8.10 18.26 -13.81
N MET A 118 -7.77 17.11 -14.39
CA MET A 118 -7.76 16.98 -15.84
C MET A 118 -9.21 17.14 -16.28
N GLN A 119 -9.59 18.38 -16.62
CA GLN A 119 -10.85 18.71 -17.28
C GLN A 119 -11.02 17.90 -18.57
#